data_AF-A0A8S0Y3R6-F1
#
_entry.id   AF-A0A8S0Y3R6-F1
#
_cell.length_a   1.000
_cell.length_b   1.000
_cell.length_c   1.000
_cell.angle_alpha   90.00
_cell.angle_beta   90.00
_cell.angle_gamma   90.00
#
_symmetry.space_group_name_H-M   'P 1'
#
loop_
_entity.id
_entity.type
_entity.pdbx_description
1 polymer ?
#
loop_
_entity_poly.entity_id
_entity_poly.type
_entity_poly.pdbx_seq_one_letter_code
_entity_poly.pdbx_strand_id
1 'polypeptide(L)'
;MEGGEILNEPYVVKDSLTLSIKLNLSANYEQKALLLRTMDSYRDAMNYVSRYAFTQLDKRANKRKLNDLLYRELRIRYNLPSQLAQSAIRRVASTYQGEWTKIKQNAEHRKLGYTKKYYHGLEKAPEFKSRTTEMVYGRDYSFGKNQTASVNTFGRPSSRCL
;
A
#
# COMPACT_ATOMS: atom_id res chain seq x y z
N MET A 1 -20.02 40.25 27.75
CA MET A 1 -19.97 38.92 27.11
C MET A 1 -19.61 39.17 25.65
N GLU A 2 -18.33 39.38 25.40
CA GLU A 2 -17.83 39.65 24.05
C GLU A 2 -17.50 38.32 23.36
N GLY A 3 -18.06 38.15 22.17
CA GLY A 3 -17.87 36.97 21.32
C GLY A 3 -16.45 36.95 20.78
N GLY A 4 -15.70 35.90 21.11
CA GLY A 4 -14.43 35.60 20.47
C GLY A 4 -14.68 34.96 19.10
N GLU A 5 -14.43 35.73 18.03
CA GLU A 5 -14.21 35.20 16.69
C GLU A 5 -12.97 34.30 16.71
N ILE A 6 -13.18 33.01 16.48
CA ILE A 6 -12.09 32.08 16.19
C ILE A 6 -11.62 32.38 14.77
N LEU A 7 -10.58 33.20 14.65
CA LEU A 7 -9.85 33.37 13.40
C LEU A 7 -9.28 32.01 13.01
N ASN A 8 -9.89 31.37 12.01
CA ASN A 8 -9.35 30.18 11.36
C ASN A 8 -8.01 30.54 10.71
N GLU A 9 -6.92 30.13 11.36
CA GLU A 9 -5.59 30.18 10.79
C GLU A 9 -5.59 29.42 9.45
N PRO A 10 -5.16 30.03 8.34
CA PRO A 10 -5.30 29.42 7.03
C PRO A 10 -4.44 28.16 6.95
N TYR A 11 -5.11 27.04 6.68
CA TYR A 11 -4.49 25.74 6.47
C TYR A 11 -3.57 25.81 5.24
N VAL A 12 -2.26 25.92 5.46
CA VAL A 12 -1.25 26.02 4.39
C VAL A 12 -1.18 24.70 3.64
N VAL A 13 -1.71 24.67 2.41
CA VAL A 13 -1.49 23.58 1.47
C VAL A 13 -0.03 23.64 1.05
N LYS A 14 0.78 22.70 1.55
CA LYS A 14 2.19 22.57 1.20
C LYS A 14 2.29 22.08 -0.25
N ASP A 15 2.49 23.00 -1.19
CA ASP A 15 2.79 22.68 -2.59
C ASP A 15 4.13 21.92 -2.66
N SER A 16 4.07 20.59 -2.74
CA SER A 16 5.25 19.74 -2.90
C SER A 16 5.47 19.40 -4.37
N LEU A 17 6.51 19.98 -4.98
CA LEU A 17 6.99 19.53 -6.29
C LEU A 17 7.42 18.06 -6.19
N THR A 18 6.74 17.18 -6.92
CA THR A 18 7.04 15.73 -6.93
C THR A 18 7.74 15.37 -8.24
N LEU A 19 9.00 14.95 -8.16
CA LEU A 19 9.75 14.44 -9.30
C LEU A 19 9.73 12.90 -9.30
N SER A 20 9.33 12.30 -10.41
CA SER A 20 9.35 10.84 -10.60
C SER A 20 10.41 10.46 -11.64
N ILE A 21 11.31 9.55 -11.28
CA ILE A 21 12.39 9.07 -12.15
C ILE A 21 12.26 7.56 -12.32
N LYS A 22 12.39 7.08 -13.56
CA LYS A 22 12.46 5.65 -13.87
C LYS A 22 13.92 5.21 -13.88
N LEU A 23 14.25 4.21 -13.07
CA LEU A 23 15.59 3.63 -12.99
C LEU A 23 15.55 2.17 -13.44
N ASN A 24 16.58 1.76 -14.18
CA ASN A 24 16.80 0.36 -14.53
C ASN A 24 17.90 -0.20 -13.62
N LEU A 25 17.63 -1.34 -12.98
CA LEU A 25 18.57 -2.00 -12.09
C LEU A 25 19.30 -3.12 -12.84
N SER A 26 20.62 -3.00 -12.93
CA SER A 26 21.49 -4.10 -13.38
C SER A 26 21.83 -4.97 -12.16
N ALA A 27 21.25 -6.17 -12.09
CA ALA A 27 21.43 -7.11 -10.99
C ALA A 27 21.98 -8.45 -11.50
N ASN A 28 22.76 -9.13 -10.67
CA ASN A 28 23.20 -10.50 -10.96
C ASN A 28 22.00 -11.47 -10.98
N TYR A 29 22.15 -12.63 -11.61
CA TYR A 29 21.12 -13.66 -11.73
C TYR A 29 20.49 -14.03 -10.38
N GLU A 30 21.31 -14.29 -9.35
CA GLU A 30 20.84 -14.65 -8.02
C GLU A 30 20.03 -13.52 -7.36
N GLN A 31 20.52 -12.28 -7.49
CA GLN A 31 19.84 -11.09 -6.97
C GLN A 31 18.48 -10.90 -7.66
N LYS A 32 18.43 -11.07 -8.98
CA LYS A 32 17.19 -11.01 -9.75
C LYS A 32 16.20 -12.09 -9.31
N ALA A 33 16.66 -13.32 -9.09
CA ALA A 33 15.82 -14.39 -8.60
C ALA A 33 15.25 -14.08 -7.20
N LEU A 34 16.06 -13.54 -6.29
CA LEU A 34 15.64 -13.13 -4.96
C LEU A 34 14.60 -11.99 -5.00
N LEU A 35 14.81 -11.00 -5.87
CA LEU A 35 13.86 -9.90 -6.11
C LEU A 35 12.51 -10.43 -6.56
N LEU A 36 12.50 -11.28 -7.58
CA LEU A 36 11.26 -11.85 -8.14
C LEU A 36 10.50 -12.69 -7.10
N ARG A 37 11.19 -13.55 -6.35
CA ARG A 37 10.58 -14.34 -5.26
C ARG A 37 9.94 -13.46 -4.19
N THR A 38 10.59 -12.36 -3.85
CA THR A 38 10.06 -11.43 -2.85
C THR A 38 8.85 -10.66 -3.39
N MET A 39 8.88 -10.23 -4.65
CA MET A 39 7.74 -9.59 -5.32
C MET A 39 6.54 -10.53 -5.41
N ASP A 40 6.77 -11.82 -5.70
CA ASP A 40 5.71 -12.83 -5.71
C ASP A 40 5.13 -13.04 -4.30
N SER A 41 5.98 -13.17 -3.27
CA SER A 41 5.54 -13.30 -1.87
C SER A 41 4.75 -12.07 -1.40
N TYR A 42 5.17 -10.87 -1.80
CA TYR A 42 4.49 -9.61 -1.50
C TYR A 42 3.12 -9.54 -2.18
N ARG A 43 3.03 -9.93 -3.46
CA ARG A 43 1.76 -10.04 -4.18
C ARG A 43 0.79 -11.00 -3.49
N ASP A 44 1.28 -12.18 -3.12
CA ASP A 44 0.43 -13.21 -2.51
C ASP A 44 -0.05 -12.79 -1.12
N ALA A 45 0.79 -12.10 -0.35
CA ALA A 45 0.41 -11.44 0.90
C ALA A 45 -0.68 -10.37 0.70
N MET A 46 -0.54 -9.49 -0.29
CA MET A 46 -1.58 -8.49 -0.60
C MET A 46 -2.92 -9.16 -0.96
N ASN A 47 -2.88 -10.21 -1.78
CA ASN A 47 -4.08 -10.98 -2.13
C ASN A 47 -4.71 -11.65 -0.91
N TYR A 48 -3.90 -12.16 0.01
CA TYR A 48 -4.38 -12.71 1.26
C TYR A 48 -5.09 -11.68 2.14
N VAL A 49 -4.45 -10.52 2.37
CA VAL A 49 -5.04 -9.41 3.12
C VAL A 49 -6.32 -8.92 2.45
N SER A 50 -6.33 -8.82 1.12
CA SER A 50 -7.50 -8.38 0.36
C SER A 50 -8.68 -9.32 0.54
N ARG A 51 -8.46 -10.64 0.45
CA ARG A 51 -9.50 -11.64 0.72
C ARG A 51 -10.00 -11.56 2.17
N TYR A 52 -9.09 -11.44 3.14
CA TYR A 52 -9.47 -11.30 4.54
C TYR A 52 -10.32 -10.04 4.80
N ALA A 53 -9.92 -8.90 4.23
CA ALA A 53 -10.68 -7.66 4.32
C ALA A 53 -12.08 -7.79 3.69
N PHE A 54 -12.17 -8.50 2.56
CA PHE A 54 -13.44 -8.73 1.87
C PHE A 54 -14.40 -9.59 2.70
N THR A 55 -13.92 -10.75 3.17
CA THR A 55 -14.77 -11.78 3.79
C THR A 55 -14.98 -11.58 5.28
N GLN A 56 -13.93 -11.25 6.03
CA GLN A 56 -13.96 -11.20 7.50
C GLN A 56 -14.26 -9.81 8.04
N LEU A 57 -14.07 -8.75 7.24
CA LEU A 57 -14.24 -7.36 7.67
C LEU A 57 -15.32 -6.62 6.89
N ASP A 58 -16.20 -7.32 6.17
CA ASP A 58 -17.30 -6.71 5.42
C ASP A 58 -16.80 -5.58 4.49
N LYS A 59 -15.75 -5.87 3.71
CA LYS A 59 -15.12 -4.94 2.76
C LYS A 59 -14.54 -3.68 3.42
N ARG A 60 -14.28 -3.72 4.73
CA ARG A 60 -13.65 -2.61 5.48
C ARG A 60 -12.14 -2.72 5.47
N ALA A 61 -11.51 -1.57 5.30
CA ALA A 61 -10.08 -1.43 5.08
C ALA A 61 -9.41 -0.53 6.12
N ASN A 62 -9.75 -0.74 7.39
CA ASN A 62 -9.06 -0.04 8.47
C ASN A 62 -7.63 -0.57 8.59
N LYS A 63 -6.66 0.25 8.20
CA LYS A 63 -5.23 -0.08 8.21
C LYS A 63 -4.74 -0.57 9.57
N ARG A 64 -5.17 0.05 10.67
CA ARG A 64 -4.75 -0.33 12.03
C ARG A 64 -5.27 -1.71 12.38
N LYS A 65 -6.58 -1.93 12.20
CA LYS A 65 -7.21 -3.24 12.45
C LYS A 65 -6.59 -4.36 11.61
N LEU A 66 -6.34 -4.11 10.32
CA LEU A 66 -5.67 -5.07 9.44
C LEU A 66 -4.23 -5.35 9.90
N ASN A 67 -3.51 -4.34 10.40
CA ASN A 67 -2.16 -4.53 10.92
C ASN A 67 -2.16 -5.41 12.16
N ASP A 68 -3.01 -5.09 13.13
CA ASP A 68 -3.09 -5.82 14.41
C ASP A 68 -3.43 -7.31 14.17
N LEU A 69 -4.31 -7.60 13.21
CA LEU A 69 -4.75 -8.96 12.90
C LEU A 69 -3.75 -9.74 12.04
N LEU A 70 -3.20 -9.11 10.98
CA LEU A 70 -2.53 -9.84 9.91
C LEU A 70 -1.01 -9.67 9.91
N TYR A 71 -0.45 -8.69 10.62
CA TYR A 71 0.99 -8.42 10.56
C TYR A 71 1.83 -9.66 10.88
N ARG A 72 1.56 -10.33 12.01
CA ARG A 72 2.30 -11.54 12.43
C ARG A 72 2.15 -12.67 11.43
N GLU A 73 0.93 -12.87 10.93
CA GLU A 73 0.64 -13.90 9.94
C GLU A 73 1.39 -13.66 8.62
N LEU A 74 1.45 -12.42 8.14
CA LEU A 74 2.19 -12.07 6.93
C LEU A 74 3.70 -12.31 7.07
N ARG A 75 4.25 -12.03 8.26
CA ARG A 75 5.67 -12.26 8.54
C ARG A 75 6.04 -13.74 8.53
N ILE A 76 5.17 -14.59 9.06
CA ILE A 76 5.43 -16.03 9.19
C ILE A 76 5.08 -16.76 7.88
N ARG A 77 3.87 -16.57 7.35
CA ARG A 77 3.36 -17.33 6.20
C ARG A 77 4.06 -16.97 4.90
N TYR A 78 4.31 -15.68 4.67
CA TYR A 78 4.89 -15.18 3.43
C TYR A 78 6.35 -14.78 3.57
N ASN A 79 6.97 -15.09 4.73
CA ASN A 79 8.34 -14.74 5.09
C ASN A 79 8.67 -13.26 4.80
N LEU A 80 7.70 -12.36 4.99
CA LEU A 80 7.89 -10.96 4.66
C LEU A 80 8.70 -10.23 5.74
N PRO A 81 9.64 -9.36 5.34
CA PRO A 81 10.26 -8.40 6.25
C PRO A 81 9.20 -7.43 6.78
N SER A 82 9.46 -6.85 7.95
CA SER A 82 8.49 -6.03 8.68
C SER A 82 7.93 -4.87 7.85
N GLN A 83 8.80 -4.17 7.11
CA GLN A 83 8.39 -3.06 6.24
C GLN A 83 7.48 -3.52 5.10
N LEU A 84 7.79 -4.64 4.42
CA LEU A 84 6.93 -5.15 3.35
C LEU A 84 5.59 -5.65 3.89
N ALA A 85 5.56 -6.31 5.04
CA ALA A 85 4.31 -6.72 5.67
C ALA A 85 3.41 -5.49 5.96
N GLN A 86 3.99 -4.42 6.52
CA GLN A 86 3.25 -3.18 6.76
C GLN A 86 2.83 -2.45 5.47
N SER A 87 3.69 -2.46 4.45
CA SER A 87 3.43 -1.86 3.13
C SER A 87 2.29 -2.59 2.41
N ALA A 88 2.28 -3.92 2.42
CA ALA A 88 1.22 -4.74 1.83
C ALA A 88 -0.14 -4.39 2.45
N ILE A 89 -0.22 -4.32 3.77
CA ILE A 89 -1.44 -3.97 4.49
C ILE A 89 -1.90 -2.55 4.16
N ARG A 90 -0.97 -1.60 4.11
CA ARG A 90 -1.26 -0.20 3.74
C ARG A 90 -1.78 -0.10 2.31
N ARG A 91 -1.16 -0.81 1.38
CA ARG A 91 -1.53 -0.81 -0.03
C ARG A 91 -2.94 -1.34 -0.21
N VAL A 92 -3.25 -2.48 0.39
CA VAL A 92 -4.61 -3.05 0.35
C VAL A 92 -5.61 -2.08 0.97
N ALA A 93 -5.30 -1.51 2.13
CA ALA A 93 -6.19 -0.55 2.78
C ALA A 93 -6.51 0.66 1.88
N SER A 94 -5.47 1.22 1.24
CA SER A 94 -5.62 2.35 0.31
C SER A 94 -6.42 1.98 -0.94
N THR A 95 -6.25 0.76 -1.47
CA THR A 95 -7.02 0.29 -2.62
C THR A 95 -8.51 0.25 -2.30
N TYR A 96 -8.89 -0.37 -1.18
CA TYR A 96 -10.29 -0.40 -0.74
C TYR A 96 -10.85 1.00 -0.47
N GLN A 97 -10.08 1.88 0.16
CA GLN A 97 -10.50 3.27 0.37
C GLN A 97 -10.77 3.96 -0.97
N GLY A 98 -9.90 3.78 -1.97
CA GLY A 98 -10.10 4.30 -3.32
C GLY A 98 -11.36 3.77 -3.99
N GLU A 99 -11.62 2.46 -3.88
CA GLU A 99 -12.84 1.83 -4.41
C GLU A 99 -14.11 2.40 -3.75
N TRP A 100 -14.12 2.55 -2.42
CA TRP A 100 -15.23 3.19 -1.71
C TRP A 100 -15.44 4.64 -2.12
N THR A 101 -14.36 5.41 -2.33
CA THR A 101 -14.45 6.79 -2.83
C THR A 101 -15.11 6.84 -4.21
N LYS A 102 -14.72 5.94 -5.13
CA LYS A 102 -15.33 5.86 -6.46
C LYS A 102 -16.82 5.50 -6.41
N ILE A 103 -17.20 4.56 -5.53
CA ILE A 103 -18.62 4.21 -5.31
C ILE A 103 -19.41 5.45 -4.87
N LYS A 104 -18.90 6.19 -3.88
CA LYS A 104 -19.55 7.41 -3.38
C LYS A 104 -19.65 8.49 -4.45
N GLN A 105 -18.56 8.76 -5.16
CA GLN A 105 -18.53 9.75 -6.25
C GLN A 105 -19.50 9.38 -7.37
N ASN A 106 -19.57 8.11 -7.77
CA ASN A 106 -20.53 7.66 -8.77
C ASN A 106 -21.98 7.87 -8.29
N ALA A 107 -22.29 7.58 -7.03
CA ALA A 107 -23.61 7.84 -6.46
C ALA A 107 -23.98 9.33 -6.51
N GLU A 108 -23.05 10.23 -6.18
CA GLU A 108 -23.27 11.69 -6.29
C GLU A 108 -23.41 12.14 -7.75
N HIS A 109 -22.56 11.65 -8.65
CA HIS A 109 -22.67 11.96 -10.09
C HIS A 109 -23.99 11.48 -10.70
N ARG A 110 -24.56 10.39 -10.17
CA ARG A 110 -25.88 9.91 -10.57
C ARG A 110 -27.00 10.81 -10.06
N LYS A 111 -26.93 11.27 -8.80
CA LYS A 111 -27.88 12.23 -8.24
C LYS A 111 -27.89 13.54 -9.03
N LEU A 112 -26.70 14.00 -9.44
CA LEU A 112 -26.51 15.21 -10.26
C LEU A 112 -26.80 15.00 -11.75
N GLY A 113 -27.12 13.78 -12.19
CA GLY A 113 -27.45 13.47 -13.58
C GLY A 113 -26.26 13.38 -14.55
N TYR A 114 -25.02 13.55 -14.10
CA TYR A 114 -23.81 13.46 -14.94
C TYR A 114 -23.60 12.06 -15.52
N THR A 115 -24.10 11.00 -14.88
CA THR A 115 -23.90 9.63 -15.35
C THR A 115 -25.07 8.75 -14.94
N LYS A 116 -25.53 7.89 -15.86
CA LYS A 116 -26.56 6.86 -15.59
C LYS A 116 -25.99 5.47 -15.25
N LYS A 117 -24.70 5.25 -15.49
CA LYS A 117 -23.98 3.98 -15.23
C LYS A 117 -23.68 3.81 -13.74
N TYR A 118 -23.87 2.60 -13.22
CA TYR A 118 -23.44 2.22 -11.88
C TYR A 118 -21.95 1.87 -11.86
N TYR A 119 -21.26 2.22 -10.77
CA TYR A 119 -19.92 1.73 -10.49
C TYR A 119 -20.00 0.46 -9.63
N HIS A 120 -19.61 -0.68 -10.21
CA HIS A 120 -19.65 -2.02 -9.62
C HIS A 120 -18.41 -2.34 -8.76
N GLY A 121 -17.99 -1.38 -7.94
CA GLY A 121 -16.83 -1.54 -7.05
C GLY A 121 -17.10 -2.52 -5.92
N LEU A 122 -16.08 -3.31 -5.55
CA LEU A 122 -16.13 -4.23 -4.40
C LEU A 122 -17.23 -5.31 -4.46
N GLU A 123 -17.65 -5.71 -5.65
CA GLU A 123 -18.46 -6.94 -5.85
C GLU A 123 -17.62 -8.20 -5.58
N LYS A 124 -16.33 -8.13 -5.89
CA LYS A 124 -15.31 -9.13 -5.56
C LYS A 124 -14.13 -8.48 -4.86
N ALA A 125 -13.36 -9.28 -4.14
CA ALA A 125 -12.11 -8.82 -3.52
C ALA A 125 -11.16 -8.27 -4.61
N PRO A 126 -10.55 -7.09 -4.42
CA PRO A 126 -9.51 -6.59 -5.32
C PRO A 126 -8.33 -7.57 -5.40
N GLU A 127 -7.92 -7.91 -6.62
CA GLU A 127 -6.79 -8.80 -6.87
C GLU A 127 -5.56 -8.02 -7.34
N PHE A 128 -4.41 -8.35 -6.77
CA PHE A 128 -3.11 -7.81 -7.12
C PHE A 128 -2.39 -8.82 -8.03
N LYS A 129 -2.30 -8.49 -9.31
CA LYS A 129 -1.69 -9.36 -10.33
C LYS A 129 -0.23 -8.99 -10.64
N SER A 130 0.09 -7.70 -10.57
CA SER A 130 1.41 -7.21 -10.94
C SER A 130 2.47 -7.57 -9.90
N ARG A 131 3.68 -7.88 -10.38
CA ARG A 131 4.88 -8.02 -9.54
C ARG A 131 5.42 -6.63 -9.22
N THR A 132 4.73 -5.94 -8.33
CA THR A 132 5.16 -4.63 -7.83
C THR A 132 5.47 -4.73 -6.35
N THR A 133 6.41 -3.92 -5.89
CA THR A 133 6.70 -3.77 -4.47
C THR A 133 6.91 -2.30 -4.19
N GLU A 134 6.20 -1.79 -3.19
CA GLU A 134 6.34 -0.40 -2.75
C GLU A 134 7.43 -0.36 -1.68
N MET A 135 8.46 0.44 -1.94
CA MET A 135 9.64 0.56 -1.11
C MET A 135 9.87 2.02 -0.71
N VAL A 136 10.37 2.23 0.50
CA VAL A 136 10.59 3.55 1.08
C VAL A 136 12.09 3.88 1.10
N TYR A 137 12.46 5.02 0.53
CA TYR A 137 13.84 5.52 0.58
C TYR A 137 14.32 5.70 2.02
N GLY A 138 15.55 5.30 2.31
CA GLY A 138 16.16 5.37 3.65
C GLY A 138 15.67 4.29 4.62
N ARG A 139 14.69 3.46 4.23
CA ARG A 139 14.27 2.28 4.99
C ARG A 139 14.54 1.00 4.21
N ASP A 140 13.92 0.90 3.05
CA ASP A 140 13.97 -0.30 2.21
C ASP A 140 15.15 -0.27 1.25
N TYR A 141 15.48 0.91 0.72
CA TYR A 141 16.62 1.08 -0.18
C TYR A 141 17.32 2.41 0.03
N SER A 142 18.58 2.46 -0.41
CA SER A 142 19.41 3.66 -0.41
C SER A 142 20.25 3.70 -1.68
N PHE A 143 20.59 4.91 -2.13
CA PHE A 143 21.55 5.11 -3.20
C PHE A 143 22.94 5.28 -2.60
N GLY A 144 23.90 4.52 -3.12
CA GLY A 144 25.31 4.63 -2.76
C GLY A 144 26.08 5.47 -3.76
N LYS A 145 27.40 5.53 -3.57
CA LYS A 145 28.32 6.14 -4.55
C LYS A 145 28.39 5.29 -5.82
N ASN A 146 28.79 5.87 -6.94
CA ASN A 146 29.06 5.15 -8.20
C ASN A 146 27.83 4.42 -8.79
N GLN A 147 26.67 5.08 -8.81
CA GLN A 147 25.43 4.53 -9.40
C GLN A 147 24.98 3.20 -8.76
N THR A 148 25.33 2.98 -7.49
CA THR A 148 24.94 1.78 -6.76
C THR A 148 23.62 2.01 -6.03
N ALA A 149 22.78 0.98 -5.99
CA ALA A 149 21.57 0.96 -5.18
C ALA A 149 21.65 -0.24 -4.21
N SER A 150 21.49 0.02 -2.92
CA SER A 150 21.43 -1.01 -1.90
C SER A 150 19.99 -1.23 -1.52
N VAL A 151 19.54 -2.48 -1.53
CA VAL A 151 18.22 -2.84 -1.04
C VAL A 151 18.35 -3.70 0.21
N ASN A 152 17.90 -3.16 1.33
CA ASN A 152 18.03 -3.77 2.65
C ASN A 152 16.95 -4.81 2.92
N THR A 153 15.84 -4.74 2.18
CA THR A 153 14.61 -5.49 2.44
C THR A 153 14.66 -6.91 1.90
N PHE A 154 15.56 -7.22 0.95
CA PHE A 154 15.67 -8.54 0.36
C PHE A 154 16.65 -9.43 1.15
N GLY A 155 16.23 -10.64 1.51
CA GLY A 155 17.15 -11.71 1.97
C GLY A 155 17.50 -11.77 3.46
N ARG A 156 16.90 -10.95 4.33
CA ARG A 156 17.10 -11.12 5.79
C ARG A 156 15.95 -11.92 6.40
N PRO A 157 16.17 -13.18 6.85
CA PRO A 157 15.21 -13.82 7.73
C PRO A 157 15.04 -12.96 8.98
N SER A 158 13.82 -12.95 9.51
CA SER A 158 13.44 -12.18 10.69
C SER A 158 14.12 -12.67 11.97
N SER A 159 15.44 -12.54 12.12
CA SER A 159 16.14 -12.90 13.34
C SER A 159 15.90 -11.93 14.51
N ARG A 160 15.04 -10.91 14.32
CA ARG A 160 14.67 -9.95 15.36
C ARG A 160 13.15 -9.92 15.55
N CYS A 161 12.63 -10.99 16.13
CA CYS A 161 11.30 -11.07 16.71
C CYS A 161 11.39 -11.91 18.00
N LEU A 162 11.81 -11.27 19.09
CA LEU A 162 11.41 -11.58 20.46
C LEU A 162 10.85 -10.29 21.05
#